data_AF-A0A1M6FJC8-F1
#
_entry.id   AF-A0A1M6FJC8-F1
#
_cell.length_a   1.000
_cell.length_b   1.000
_cell.length_c   1.000
_cell.angle_alpha   90.00
_cell.angle_beta   90.00
_cell.angle_gamma   90.00
#
_symmetry.space_group_name_H-M   'P 1'
#
loop_
_entity.id
_entity.type
_entity.pdbx_description
1 polymer ?
#
loop_
_entity_poly.entity_id
_entity_poly.type
_entity_poly.pdbx_seq_one_letter_code
_entity_poly.pdbx_strand_id
1 'polypeptide(L)'
;MKLKFNLFLAAAFVFLLSCKKDNVDGTTPQAFQASINDMSSSLNTLQQTKFNEALYILKTFGTDGKNDQEQLSSLAKMLDGKSVKEIFAMADQVAASHNITWSSDGPPSLGSMNIFGNEAPAQYDPNDIKAADLSIEVEPLSIESGVGPKAYQIIPRLMDSGGNPIKFTGAALEAEMEVSSGGSRLLTMKSLMQDSDFQGFNVRLDRIPASKVLDNAIDITISVKTTKKTFRMLKTGVPVNSAALKATPPANADSATVKKDERLAEQVEENRPANDAEESLRQQGNTNPAGDPRSTVEAFLKNLNDQNFRGAYGNADNPAWSSYEAFANPASGFGGVKNISIKSIGKPTVSGNAATVNASYEATDKEGNTTPLKVTFGLKNVNGNWKISSYKIN
;
A
#
# COMPACT_ATOMS: atom_id res chain seq x y z
N MET A 1 16.38 -38.76 -19.10
CA MET A 1 15.68 -37.67 -18.36
C MET A 1 16.36 -36.30 -18.45
N LYS A 2 17.68 -36.20 -18.71
CA LYS A 2 18.40 -34.91 -18.77
C LYS A 2 18.25 -34.12 -20.08
N LEU A 3 17.85 -34.76 -21.19
CA LEU A 3 17.76 -34.11 -22.50
C LEU A 3 16.44 -33.33 -22.71
N LYS A 4 15.38 -33.65 -21.95
CA LYS A 4 14.08 -32.95 -22.03
C LYS A 4 13.98 -31.73 -21.11
N PHE A 5 14.87 -31.60 -20.13
CA PHE A 5 14.90 -30.46 -19.20
C PHE A 5 15.60 -29.23 -19.79
N ASN A 6 16.63 -29.44 -20.62
CA ASN A 6 17.35 -28.35 -21.29
C ASN A 6 16.55 -27.71 -22.44
N LEU A 7 15.60 -28.43 -23.04
CA LEU A 7 14.71 -27.86 -24.07
C LEU A 7 13.62 -26.96 -23.47
N PHE A 8 13.19 -27.25 -22.23
CA PHE A 8 12.18 -26.46 -21.53
C PHE A 8 12.77 -25.16 -20.94
N LEU A 9 14.05 -25.17 -20.58
CA LEU A 9 14.76 -23.98 -20.09
C LEU A 9 15.12 -22.98 -21.22
N ALA A 10 15.29 -23.45 -22.45
CA ALA A 10 15.49 -22.59 -23.62
C ALA A 10 14.20 -21.91 -24.11
N ALA A 11 13.04 -22.54 -23.90
CA ALA A 11 11.73 -21.97 -24.28
C ALA A 11 11.25 -20.88 -23.30
N ALA A 12 11.72 -20.88 -22.05
CA ALA A 12 11.38 -19.87 -21.05
C ALA A 12 12.11 -18.53 -21.23
N PHE A 13 13.16 -18.48 -22.05
CA PHE A 13 13.94 -17.25 -22.31
C PHE A 13 13.43 -16.42 -23.52
N VAL A 14 12.44 -16.93 -24.26
CA VAL A 14 11.92 -16.26 -25.48
C VAL A 14 10.76 -15.29 -25.16
N PHE A 15 10.18 -15.33 -23.95
CA PHE A 15 9.02 -14.49 -23.58
C PHE A 15 9.36 -13.18 -22.86
N LEU A 16 10.64 -12.79 -22.76
CA LEU A 16 11.05 -11.47 -22.22
C LEU A 16 11.53 -10.49 -23.30
N LEU A 17 11.28 -10.80 -24.57
CA LEU A 17 11.36 -9.80 -25.63
C LEU A 17 10.05 -9.02 -25.58
N SER A 18 10.05 -7.86 -24.90
CA SER A 18 9.09 -6.81 -25.22
C SER A 18 9.25 -6.54 -26.72
N CYS A 19 8.32 -7.04 -27.53
CA CYS A 19 8.28 -6.74 -28.96
C CYS A 19 8.07 -5.24 -29.08
N LYS A 20 9.16 -4.49 -29.26
CA LYS A 20 9.08 -3.10 -29.69
C LYS A 20 8.23 -3.05 -30.95
N LYS A 21 7.25 -2.15 -30.98
CA LYS A 21 6.42 -1.99 -32.16
C LYS A 21 7.25 -1.36 -33.28
N ASP A 22 7.30 -2.04 -34.42
CA ASP A 22 8.01 -1.55 -35.61
C ASP A 22 7.12 -0.68 -36.52
N ASN A 23 5.81 -0.66 -36.24
CA ASN A 23 4.81 0.13 -36.95
C ASN A 23 3.92 0.89 -35.96
N VAL A 24 3.36 1.99 -36.43
CA VAL A 24 2.40 2.81 -35.68
C VAL A 24 1.11 2.02 -35.42
N ASP A 25 0.57 2.21 -34.22
CA ASP A 25 -0.72 1.68 -33.77
C ASP A 25 -1.67 2.86 -33.49
N GLY A 26 -2.46 3.24 -34.48
CA GLY A 26 -3.35 4.40 -34.44
C GLY A 26 -4.72 4.13 -33.81
N THR A 27 -4.93 2.93 -33.22
CA THR A 27 -6.25 2.47 -32.76
C THR A 27 -6.83 3.28 -31.61
N THR A 28 -5.98 3.77 -30.71
CA THR A 28 -6.32 4.63 -29.59
C THR A 28 -5.24 5.69 -29.38
N PRO A 29 -5.51 6.84 -28.75
CA PRO A 29 -4.49 7.84 -28.44
C PRO A 29 -3.30 7.26 -27.66
N GLN A 30 -3.57 6.35 -26.72
CA GLN A 30 -2.54 5.69 -25.92
C GLN A 30 -1.69 4.73 -26.75
N ALA A 31 -2.32 3.94 -27.63
CA ALA A 31 -1.61 3.03 -28.52
C ALA A 31 -0.75 3.80 -29.54
N PHE A 32 -1.25 4.94 -30.01
CA PHE A 32 -0.55 5.82 -30.93
C PHE A 32 0.69 6.43 -30.27
N GLN A 33 0.53 7.01 -29.08
CA GLN A 33 1.66 7.52 -28.29
C GLN A 33 2.70 6.42 -28.01
N ALA A 34 2.25 5.25 -27.55
CA ALA A 34 3.14 4.15 -27.17
C ALA A 34 3.93 3.62 -28.37
N SER A 35 3.27 3.42 -29.53
CA SER A 35 3.95 2.97 -30.75
C SER A 35 4.95 3.99 -31.27
N ILE A 36 4.62 5.29 -31.27
CA ILE A 36 5.57 6.36 -31.63
C ILE A 36 6.78 6.39 -30.69
N ASN A 37 6.57 6.21 -29.38
CA ASN A 37 7.66 6.16 -28.40
C ASN A 37 8.57 4.93 -28.62
N ASP A 38 7.98 3.76 -28.86
CA ASP A 38 8.71 2.52 -29.14
C ASP A 38 9.56 2.66 -30.39
N MET A 39 8.97 3.19 -31.47
CA MET A 39 9.66 3.47 -32.74
C MET A 39 10.76 4.52 -32.57
N SER A 40 10.53 5.59 -31.82
CA SER A 40 11.57 6.60 -31.54
C SER A 40 12.74 5.98 -30.75
N SER A 41 12.44 5.13 -29.76
CA SER A 41 13.47 4.47 -28.93
C SER A 41 14.39 3.50 -29.69
N SER A 42 14.01 3.08 -30.90
CA SER A 42 14.83 2.21 -31.75
C SER A 42 15.76 2.98 -32.68
N LEU A 43 15.61 4.31 -32.76
CA LEU A 43 16.40 5.21 -33.59
C LEU A 43 17.59 5.79 -32.82
N ASN A 44 18.63 6.24 -33.53
CA ASN A 44 19.70 7.02 -32.91
C ASN A 44 19.25 8.46 -32.59
N THR A 45 19.98 9.19 -31.75
CA THR A 45 19.59 10.54 -31.30
C THR A 45 19.28 11.50 -32.44
N LEU A 46 20.05 11.45 -33.54
CA LEU A 46 19.83 12.33 -34.69
C LEU A 46 18.53 11.97 -35.41
N GLN A 47 18.30 10.67 -35.63
CA GLN A 47 17.10 10.13 -36.24
C GLN A 47 15.85 10.34 -35.37
N GLN A 48 15.97 10.30 -34.04
CA GLN A 48 14.88 10.63 -33.12
C GLN A 48 14.43 12.09 -33.30
N THR A 49 15.39 13.02 -33.37
CA THR A 49 15.07 14.43 -33.64
C THR A 49 14.38 14.56 -35.00
N LYS A 50 14.92 13.96 -36.06
CA LYS A 50 14.29 13.97 -37.40
C LYS A 50 12.89 13.36 -37.39
N PHE A 51 12.70 12.27 -36.66
CA PHE A 51 11.42 11.59 -36.55
C PHE A 51 10.37 12.49 -35.88
N ASN A 52 10.75 13.21 -34.83
CA ASN A 52 9.87 14.21 -34.20
C ASN A 52 9.55 15.38 -35.14
N GLU A 53 10.51 15.86 -35.92
CA GLU A 53 10.28 16.89 -36.94
C GLU A 53 9.30 16.39 -38.02
N ALA A 54 9.48 15.15 -38.49
CA ALA A 54 8.61 14.52 -39.49
C ALA A 54 7.16 14.46 -38.98
N LEU A 55 6.97 13.99 -37.75
CA LEU A 55 5.64 13.93 -37.14
C LEU A 55 5.03 15.33 -36.94
N TYR A 56 5.84 16.34 -36.62
CA TYR A 56 5.37 17.72 -36.49
C TYR A 56 4.88 18.29 -37.82
N ILE A 57 5.63 18.07 -38.90
CA ILE A 57 5.23 18.48 -40.26
C ILE A 57 3.93 17.81 -40.65
N LEU A 58 3.83 16.49 -40.42
CA LEU A 58 2.62 15.73 -40.73
C LEU A 58 1.41 16.18 -39.90
N LYS A 59 1.59 16.46 -38.60
CA LYS A 59 0.52 17.02 -37.75
C LYS A 59 0.05 18.38 -38.27
N THR A 60 0.99 19.28 -38.54
CA THR A 60 0.73 20.71 -38.79
C THR A 60 0.21 20.97 -40.20
N PHE A 61 0.74 20.24 -41.19
CA PHE A 61 0.49 20.50 -42.61
C PHE A 61 -0.16 19.33 -43.33
N GLY A 62 -0.08 18.11 -42.77
CA GLY A 62 -0.68 16.90 -43.35
C GLY A 62 -2.07 16.55 -42.80
N THR A 63 -2.62 17.34 -41.86
CA THR A 63 -3.96 17.09 -41.29
C THR A 63 -4.85 18.32 -41.31
N ASP A 64 -6.15 18.13 -41.53
CA ASP A 64 -7.14 19.21 -41.66
C ASP A 64 -7.85 19.57 -40.34
N GLY A 65 -7.25 19.24 -39.19
CA GLY A 65 -7.85 19.47 -37.86
C GLY A 65 -7.86 20.94 -37.45
N LYS A 66 -8.97 21.42 -36.85
CA LYS A 66 -9.13 22.82 -36.43
C LYS A 66 -8.51 23.12 -35.06
N ASN A 67 -8.17 22.08 -34.31
CA ASN A 67 -7.53 22.14 -33.00
C ASN A 67 -6.55 20.97 -32.84
N ASP A 68 -5.66 21.05 -31.84
CA ASP A 68 -4.61 20.08 -31.58
C ASP A 68 -5.11 18.63 -31.44
N GLN A 69 -6.27 18.44 -30.80
CA GLN A 69 -6.86 17.12 -30.58
C GLN A 69 -7.35 16.49 -31.90
N GLU A 70 -8.00 17.27 -32.75
CA GLU A 70 -8.42 16.84 -34.09
C GLU A 70 -7.23 16.53 -34.99
N GLN A 71 -6.20 17.39 -34.97
CA GLN A 71 -4.96 17.16 -35.73
C GLN A 71 -4.26 15.88 -35.29
N LEU A 72 -4.15 15.65 -33.98
CA LEU A 72 -3.52 14.44 -33.44
C LEU A 72 -4.34 13.18 -33.76
N SER A 73 -5.67 13.25 -33.69
CA SER A 73 -6.54 12.13 -34.07
C SER A 73 -6.46 11.82 -35.56
N SER A 74 -6.39 12.85 -36.41
CA SER A 74 -6.21 12.68 -37.86
C SER A 74 -4.83 12.10 -38.17
N LEU A 75 -3.79 12.56 -37.48
CA LEU A 75 -2.43 12.04 -37.61
C LEU A 75 -2.38 10.56 -37.23
N ALA A 76 -2.99 10.16 -36.11
CA ALA A 76 -3.01 8.77 -35.66
C ALA A 76 -3.65 7.85 -36.71
N LYS A 77 -4.77 8.27 -37.31
CA LYS A 77 -5.43 7.52 -38.40
C LYS A 77 -4.59 7.48 -39.67
N MET A 78 -3.94 8.59 -40.03
CA MET A 78 -3.10 8.68 -41.23
C MET A 78 -1.86 7.78 -41.12
N LEU A 79 -1.31 7.64 -39.92
CA LEU A 79 -0.09 6.89 -39.69
C LEU A 79 -0.31 5.44 -39.30
N ASP A 80 -1.54 5.00 -39.02
CA ASP A 80 -1.81 3.62 -38.58
C ASP A 80 -1.17 2.58 -39.51
N GLY A 81 -0.41 1.65 -38.91
CA GLY A 81 0.33 0.60 -39.62
C GLY A 81 1.59 1.06 -40.38
N LYS A 82 1.98 2.34 -40.32
CA LYS A 82 3.17 2.87 -41.02
C LYS A 82 4.45 2.64 -40.23
N SER A 83 5.53 2.32 -40.94
CA SER A 83 6.89 2.25 -40.41
C SER A 83 7.57 3.64 -40.37
N VAL A 84 8.68 3.77 -39.64
CA VAL A 84 9.48 5.02 -39.59
C VAL A 84 9.87 5.50 -41.00
N LYS A 85 10.28 4.57 -41.87
CA LYS A 85 10.69 4.89 -43.25
C LYS A 85 9.54 5.47 -44.07
N GLU A 86 8.34 4.91 -43.94
CA GLU A 86 7.16 5.43 -44.62
C GLU A 86 6.76 6.80 -44.06
N ILE A 87 6.86 7.01 -42.75
CA ILE A 87 6.58 8.30 -42.10
C ILE A 87 7.53 9.38 -42.61
N PHE A 88 8.82 9.09 -42.76
CA PHE A 88 9.78 10.02 -43.35
C PHE A 88 9.41 10.39 -44.78
N ALA A 89 9.11 9.39 -45.62
CA ALA A 89 8.72 9.63 -47.00
C ALA A 89 7.44 10.49 -47.11
N MET A 90 6.46 10.28 -46.23
CA MET A 90 5.26 11.10 -46.16
C MET A 90 5.59 12.54 -45.73
N ALA A 91 6.48 12.72 -44.75
CA ALA A 91 6.88 14.04 -44.29
C ALA A 91 7.64 14.82 -45.38
N ASP A 92 8.48 14.17 -46.18
CA ASP A 92 9.15 14.79 -47.33
C ASP A 92 8.13 15.29 -48.37
N GLN A 93 7.11 14.48 -48.67
CA GLN A 93 6.05 14.84 -49.60
C GLN A 93 5.25 16.06 -49.11
N VAL A 94 4.84 16.04 -47.83
CA VAL A 94 4.11 17.15 -47.22
C VAL A 94 4.98 18.40 -47.18
N ALA A 95 6.23 18.30 -46.74
CA ALA A 95 7.17 19.42 -46.72
C ALA A 95 7.35 20.07 -48.11
N ALA A 96 7.56 19.25 -49.15
CA ALA A 96 7.70 19.73 -50.52
C ALA A 96 6.42 20.43 -51.01
N SER A 97 5.25 19.85 -50.76
CA SER A 97 3.97 20.44 -51.20
C SER A 97 3.61 21.76 -50.49
N HIS A 98 4.14 21.98 -49.28
CA HIS A 98 3.91 23.18 -48.49
C HIS A 98 5.09 24.17 -48.50
N ASN A 99 6.09 23.98 -49.37
CA ASN A 99 7.30 24.80 -49.46
C ASN A 99 8.07 24.93 -48.13
N ILE A 100 8.10 23.86 -47.33
CA ILE A 100 8.85 23.79 -46.08
C ILE A 100 10.24 23.26 -46.41
N THR A 101 11.28 24.02 -46.06
CA THR A 101 12.68 23.61 -46.24
C THR A 101 13.06 22.54 -45.23
N TRP A 102 12.66 21.30 -45.50
CA TRP A 102 12.92 20.12 -44.68
C TRP A 102 13.09 18.87 -45.57
N SER A 103 13.98 17.96 -45.17
CA SER A 103 14.14 16.64 -45.78
C SER A 103 14.51 15.59 -44.73
N SER A 104 14.07 14.34 -44.89
CA SER A 104 14.40 13.21 -44.00
C SER A 104 15.90 12.95 -43.89
N ASP A 105 16.65 13.19 -44.98
CA ASP A 105 18.08 12.91 -45.10
C ASP A 105 18.96 14.12 -44.75
N GLY A 106 18.34 15.28 -44.52
CA GLY A 106 19.02 16.51 -44.11
C GLY A 106 19.25 16.60 -42.60
N PRO A 107 20.13 17.51 -42.14
CA PRO A 107 20.31 17.77 -40.72
C PRO A 107 18.98 18.22 -40.06
N PRO A 108 18.81 18.04 -38.74
CA PRO A 108 17.72 18.66 -38.00
C PRO A 108 17.70 20.17 -38.22
N SER A 109 16.51 20.71 -38.43
CA SER A 109 16.30 22.10 -38.88
C SER A 109 15.16 22.81 -38.15
N LEU A 110 14.28 22.08 -37.48
CA LEU A 110 13.12 22.62 -36.77
C LEU A 110 13.30 22.64 -35.24
N GLY A 111 14.37 22.06 -34.71
CA GLY A 111 14.66 22.06 -33.26
C GLY A 111 13.88 20.99 -32.47
N SER A 112 13.85 21.11 -31.14
CA SER A 112 13.17 20.14 -30.26
C SER A 112 11.65 20.33 -30.29
N MET A 113 10.97 19.53 -31.12
CA MET A 113 9.51 19.53 -31.27
C MET A 113 8.89 18.34 -30.53
N ASN A 114 7.82 18.55 -29.76
CA ASN A 114 6.98 17.48 -29.22
C ASN A 114 5.55 17.65 -29.76
N ILE A 115 5.11 16.69 -30.58
CA ILE A 115 3.79 16.73 -31.23
C ILE A 115 2.62 16.50 -30.26
N PHE A 116 2.91 15.97 -29.07
CA PHE A 116 1.95 15.64 -28.02
C PHE A 116 1.79 16.76 -26.98
N GLY A 117 2.39 17.94 -27.24
CA GLY A 117 2.43 19.03 -26.27
C GLY A 117 3.38 18.73 -25.11
N ASN A 118 3.41 19.60 -24.10
CA ASN A 118 4.26 19.45 -22.90
C ASN A 118 3.83 18.29 -21.98
N GLU A 119 3.26 17.23 -22.54
CA GLU A 119 3.08 15.96 -21.88
C GLU A 119 4.37 15.16 -22.10
N ALA A 120 5.24 15.21 -21.09
CA ALA A 120 6.18 14.12 -20.87
C ALA A 120 5.40 12.80 -20.99
N PRO A 121 5.99 11.72 -21.56
CA PRO A 121 5.28 10.47 -21.75
C PRO A 121 4.55 10.15 -20.45
N ALA A 122 3.23 9.96 -20.52
CA ALA A 122 2.50 9.41 -19.39
C ALA A 122 3.18 8.07 -19.13
N GLN A 123 4.08 8.06 -18.15
CA GLN A 123 4.74 6.85 -17.69
C GLN A 123 3.59 5.92 -17.38
N TYR A 124 3.40 4.91 -18.23
CA TYR A 124 2.39 3.90 -18.01
C TYR A 124 2.84 3.18 -16.75
N ASP A 125 2.28 3.61 -15.63
CA ASP A 125 2.41 2.95 -14.36
C ASP A 125 1.23 1.98 -14.28
N PRO A 126 1.48 0.67 -14.40
CA PRO A 126 0.43 -0.34 -14.25
C PRO A 126 -0.28 -0.26 -12.89
N ASN A 127 0.29 0.47 -11.92
CA ASN A 127 -0.31 0.70 -10.61
C ASN A 127 -1.17 1.97 -10.55
N ASP A 128 -1.21 2.83 -11.58
CA ASP A 128 -2.07 4.03 -11.65
C ASP A 128 -3.50 3.67 -12.11
N ILE A 129 -4.13 2.71 -11.42
CA ILE A 129 -5.49 2.27 -11.68
C ILE A 129 -6.50 3.35 -11.24
N LYS A 130 -7.36 3.79 -12.17
CA LYS A 130 -8.40 4.81 -11.95
C LYS A 130 -9.63 4.24 -11.25
N ALA A 131 -9.46 3.82 -10.00
CA ALA A 131 -10.57 3.38 -9.16
C ALA A 131 -11.22 4.53 -8.39
N ALA A 132 -12.54 4.46 -8.23
CA ALA A 132 -13.28 5.34 -7.34
C ALA A 132 -13.45 4.69 -5.96
N ASP A 133 -13.64 3.37 -5.92
CA ASP A 133 -13.96 2.62 -4.71
C ASP A 133 -13.38 1.19 -4.71
N LEU A 134 -13.56 0.48 -3.59
CA LEU A 134 -13.16 -0.92 -3.38
C LEU A 134 -14.34 -1.69 -2.79
N SER A 135 -14.72 -2.80 -3.42
CA SER A 135 -15.69 -3.75 -2.86
C SER A 135 -15.02 -5.03 -2.36
N ILE A 136 -15.72 -5.74 -1.48
CA ILE A 136 -15.29 -7.04 -0.92
C ILE A 136 -16.41 -8.04 -1.17
N GLU A 137 -16.09 -9.10 -1.89
CA GLU A 137 -16.91 -10.29 -2.03
C GLU A 137 -16.37 -11.39 -1.10
N VAL A 138 -17.30 -12.13 -0.48
CA VAL A 138 -16.99 -13.17 0.52
C VAL A 138 -17.68 -14.45 0.10
N GLU A 139 -16.89 -15.44 -0.29
CA GLU A 139 -17.42 -16.73 -0.72
C GLU A 139 -17.05 -17.82 0.30
N PRO A 140 -18.02 -18.60 0.82
CA PRO A 140 -17.73 -19.74 1.68
C PRO A 140 -17.02 -20.85 0.89
N LEU A 141 -15.96 -21.39 1.48
CA LEU A 141 -15.20 -22.52 0.96
C LEU A 141 -15.28 -23.74 1.90
N SER A 142 -15.05 -24.92 1.33
CA SER A 142 -14.98 -26.18 2.07
C SER A 142 -16.22 -26.44 2.94
N ILE A 143 -17.40 -26.36 2.30
CA ILE A 143 -18.69 -26.57 2.95
C ILE A 143 -18.93 -28.07 3.09
N GLU A 144 -18.96 -28.56 4.33
CA GLU A 144 -19.47 -29.89 4.65
C GLU A 144 -20.95 -29.80 5.00
N SER A 145 -21.76 -30.74 4.49
CA SER A 145 -23.21 -30.76 4.73
C SER A 145 -23.51 -30.73 6.23
N GLY A 146 -24.26 -29.73 6.68
CA GLY A 146 -24.69 -29.56 8.07
C GLY A 146 -23.65 -28.96 9.03
N VAL A 147 -22.39 -28.78 8.60
CA VAL A 147 -21.30 -28.28 9.47
C VAL A 147 -20.96 -26.82 9.19
N GLY A 148 -21.28 -26.28 8.01
CA GLY A 148 -20.96 -24.91 7.62
C GLY A 148 -19.55 -24.78 7.02
N PRO A 149 -19.14 -23.57 6.59
CA PRO A 149 -17.86 -23.36 5.92
C PRO A 149 -16.67 -23.59 6.85
N LYS A 150 -15.57 -24.09 6.31
CA LYS A 150 -14.26 -24.20 7.03
C LYS A 150 -13.27 -23.12 6.62
N ALA A 151 -13.54 -22.43 5.53
CA ALA A 151 -12.76 -21.31 5.04
C ALA A 151 -13.64 -20.31 4.29
N TYR A 152 -13.08 -19.13 4.02
CA TYR A 152 -13.67 -18.12 3.16
C TYR A 152 -12.67 -17.65 2.12
N GLN A 153 -13.15 -17.41 0.90
CA GLN A 153 -12.44 -16.65 -0.12
C GLN A 153 -12.87 -15.19 -0.04
N ILE A 154 -11.91 -14.30 0.17
CA ILE A 154 -12.13 -12.87 0.34
C ILE A 154 -11.59 -12.14 -0.88
N ILE A 155 -12.48 -11.68 -1.72
CA ILE A 155 -12.17 -11.25 -3.08
C ILE A 155 -12.35 -9.72 -3.18
N PRO A 156 -11.26 -8.94 -3.26
CA PRO A 156 -11.36 -7.51 -3.49
C PRO A 156 -11.57 -7.18 -4.96
N ARG A 157 -12.38 -6.15 -5.22
CA ARG A 157 -12.59 -5.58 -6.57
C ARG A 157 -12.49 -4.07 -6.52
N LEU A 158 -11.59 -3.51 -7.34
CA LEU A 158 -11.56 -2.07 -7.58
C LEU A 158 -12.73 -1.69 -8.45
N MET A 159 -13.44 -0.64 -8.08
CA MET A 159 -14.69 -0.21 -8.72
C MET A 159 -14.52 1.15 -9.38
N ASP A 160 -15.16 1.35 -10.52
CA ASP A 160 -15.27 2.66 -11.17
C ASP A 160 -16.29 3.55 -10.43
N SER A 161 -16.45 4.80 -10.89
CA SER A 161 -17.42 5.74 -10.30
C SER A 161 -18.88 5.33 -10.50
N GLY A 162 -19.17 4.40 -11.41
CA GLY A 162 -20.48 3.82 -11.64
C GLY A 162 -20.76 2.57 -10.80
N GLY A 163 -19.79 2.11 -10.00
CA GLY A 163 -19.94 0.90 -9.19
C GLY A 163 -19.72 -0.40 -9.97
N ASN A 164 -19.03 -0.37 -11.12
CA ASN A 164 -18.66 -1.58 -11.87
C ASN A 164 -17.20 -2.00 -11.59
N PRO A 165 -16.88 -3.30 -11.58
CA PRO A 165 -15.50 -3.76 -11.42
C PRO A 165 -14.59 -3.30 -12.57
N ILE A 166 -13.43 -2.76 -12.23
CA ILE A 166 -12.42 -2.30 -13.19
C ILE A 166 -11.60 -3.48 -13.70
N LYS A 167 -11.44 -3.57 -15.02
CA LYS A 167 -10.52 -4.49 -15.68
C LYS A 167 -9.12 -3.89 -15.79
N PHE A 168 -8.10 -4.64 -15.38
CA PHE A 168 -6.70 -4.23 -15.47
C PHE A 168 -5.78 -5.46 -15.46
N THR A 169 -4.52 -5.28 -15.89
CA THR A 169 -3.49 -6.33 -15.94
C THR A 169 -2.09 -5.74 -15.80
N GLY A 170 -1.12 -6.57 -15.39
CA GLY A 170 0.29 -6.20 -15.29
C GLY A 170 0.63 -5.26 -14.13
N ALA A 171 -0.30 -5.06 -13.19
CA ALA A 171 -0.07 -4.28 -11.98
C ALA A 171 0.74 -5.07 -10.95
N ALA A 172 1.14 -4.40 -9.87
CA ALA A 172 1.70 -5.00 -8.68
C ALA A 172 1.09 -4.30 -7.45
N LEU A 173 -0.24 -4.25 -7.39
CA LEU A 173 -0.93 -3.54 -6.32
C LEU A 173 -0.78 -4.31 -5.01
N GLU A 174 -0.28 -3.65 -3.97
CA GLU A 174 -0.20 -4.24 -2.64
C GLU A 174 -1.62 -4.35 -2.07
N ALA A 175 -2.10 -5.58 -1.92
CA ALA A 175 -3.34 -5.90 -1.23
C ALA A 175 -3.02 -6.44 0.16
N GLU A 176 -3.58 -5.84 1.20
CA GLU A 176 -3.46 -6.30 2.59
C GLU A 176 -4.86 -6.55 3.14
N MET A 177 -5.06 -7.76 3.68
CA MET A 177 -6.27 -8.16 4.38
C MET A 177 -5.99 -8.27 5.87
N GLU A 178 -6.92 -7.78 6.67
CA GLU A 178 -6.99 -7.98 8.11
C GLU A 178 -8.32 -8.63 8.48
N VAL A 179 -8.27 -9.70 9.26
CA VAL A 179 -9.43 -10.27 9.96
C VAL A 179 -9.38 -9.80 11.40
N SER A 180 -10.49 -9.28 11.90
CA SER A 180 -10.66 -8.86 13.28
C SER A 180 -11.98 -9.36 13.88
N SER A 181 -12.13 -9.29 15.20
CA SER A 181 -13.40 -9.50 15.88
C SER A 181 -13.43 -8.63 17.13
N GLY A 182 -14.52 -7.86 17.32
CA GLY A 182 -14.64 -6.84 18.37
C GLY A 182 -13.46 -5.87 18.43
N GLY A 183 -12.95 -5.46 17.27
CA GLY A 183 -11.80 -4.56 17.15
C GLY A 183 -10.43 -5.20 17.43
N SER A 184 -10.36 -6.47 17.83
CA SER A 184 -9.11 -7.20 17.99
C SER A 184 -8.69 -7.87 16.69
N ARG A 185 -7.48 -7.56 16.23
CA ARG A 185 -6.90 -8.18 15.04
C ARG A 185 -6.53 -9.64 15.29
N LEU A 186 -7.00 -10.53 14.42
CA LEU A 186 -6.84 -11.99 14.52
C LEU A 186 -5.85 -12.54 13.50
N LEU A 187 -5.91 -12.04 12.26
CA LEU A 187 -5.08 -12.51 11.14
C LEU A 187 -4.79 -11.35 10.20
N THR A 188 -3.59 -11.34 9.61
CA THR A 188 -3.25 -10.42 8.52
C THR A 188 -2.60 -11.21 7.39
N MET A 189 -2.95 -10.87 6.15
CA MET A 189 -2.38 -11.47 4.95
C MET A 189 -2.04 -10.37 3.95
N LYS A 190 -0.96 -10.56 3.20
CA LYS A 190 -0.56 -9.66 2.12
C LYS A 190 -0.43 -10.44 0.83
N SER A 191 -0.81 -9.81 -0.27
CA SER A 191 -0.66 -10.38 -1.60
C SER A 191 -0.47 -9.26 -2.62
N LEU A 192 0.03 -9.62 -3.79
CA LEU A 192 0.12 -8.72 -4.94
C LEU A 192 -1.05 -9.01 -5.88
N MET A 193 -1.85 -7.99 -6.12
CA MET A 193 -2.94 -8.02 -7.09
C MET A 193 -2.38 -7.54 -8.44
N GLN A 194 -2.10 -8.50 -9.32
CA GLN A 194 -1.46 -8.25 -10.62
C GLN A 194 -2.46 -7.91 -11.73
N ASP A 195 -3.70 -8.36 -11.59
CA ASP A 195 -4.78 -8.14 -12.54
C ASP A 195 -6.14 -8.15 -11.83
N SER A 196 -7.20 -7.87 -12.60
CA SER A 196 -8.57 -7.88 -12.12
C SER A 196 -9.14 -9.27 -11.79
N ASP A 197 -8.45 -10.35 -12.18
CA ASP A 197 -8.86 -11.73 -11.95
C ASP A 197 -8.24 -12.30 -10.65
N PHE A 198 -7.62 -11.43 -9.85
CA PHE A 198 -7.11 -11.75 -8.52
C PHE A 198 -8.14 -12.49 -7.67
N GLN A 199 -7.76 -13.68 -7.23
CA GLN A 199 -8.61 -14.62 -6.51
C GLN A 199 -8.77 -14.27 -5.02
N GLY A 200 -8.16 -13.19 -4.56
CA GLY A 200 -8.32 -12.74 -3.19
C GLY A 200 -7.49 -13.51 -2.18
N PHE A 201 -8.00 -13.59 -0.96
CA PHE A 201 -7.34 -14.21 0.19
C PHE A 201 -8.14 -15.41 0.66
N ASN A 202 -7.44 -16.49 1.02
CA ASN A 202 -8.07 -17.66 1.64
C ASN A 202 -7.93 -17.58 3.17
N VAL A 203 -9.06 -17.30 3.84
CA VAL A 203 -9.16 -17.29 5.30
C VAL A 203 -9.62 -18.65 5.77
N ARG A 204 -8.70 -19.44 6.32
CA ARG A 204 -9.07 -20.70 6.99
C ARG A 204 -9.47 -20.42 8.43
N LEU A 205 -10.63 -20.93 8.85
CA LEU A 205 -11.14 -20.73 10.21
C LEU A 205 -10.28 -21.43 11.26
N ASP A 206 -9.61 -22.53 10.89
CA ASP A 206 -8.69 -23.28 11.77
C ASP A 206 -7.41 -22.51 12.15
N ARG A 207 -7.21 -21.31 11.60
CA ARG A 207 -6.14 -20.37 11.98
C ARG A 207 -6.59 -19.30 12.96
N ILE A 208 -7.90 -19.17 13.18
CA ILE A 208 -8.51 -18.15 14.03
C ILE A 208 -8.83 -18.77 15.40
N PRO A 209 -8.26 -18.28 16.51
CA PRO A 209 -8.55 -18.79 17.84
C PRO A 209 -10.02 -18.58 18.22
N ALA A 210 -10.72 -19.64 18.60
CA ALA A 210 -12.13 -19.57 19.01
C ALA A 210 -12.37 -18.59 20.16
N SER A 211 -11.43 -18.53 21.12
CA SER A 211 -11.49 -17.62 22.27
C SER A 211 -11.35 -16.12 21.94
N LYS A 212 -11.04 -15.78 20.68
CA LYS A 212 -10.86 -14.40 20.21
C LYS A 212 -11.98 -13.95 19.25
N VAL A 213 -12.94 -14.81 18.96
CA VAL A 213 -14.10 -14.48 18.12
C VAL A 213 -15.28 -14.15 19.02
N LEU A 214 -15.86 -12.97 18.81
CA LEU A 214 -17.07 -12.51 19.49
C LEU A 214 -18.28 -12.68 18.56
N ASP A 215 -19.43 -13.00 19.14
CA ASP A 215 -20.72 -13.12 18.46
C ASP A 215 -20.73 -14.03 17.22
N ASN A 216 -19.83 -15.02 17.17
CA ASN A 216 -19.60 -15.90 16.01
C ASN A 216 -19.43 -15.13 14.69
N ALA A 217 -18.81 -13.96 14.75
CA ALA A 217 -18.58 -13.13 13.58
C ALA A 217 -17.17 -12.55 13.57
N ILE A 218 -16.68 -12.33 12.36
CA ILE A 218 -15.42 -11.64 12.07
C ILE A 218 -15.68 -10.44 11.16
N ASP A 219 -14.86 -9.43 11.32
CA ASP A 219 -14.80 -8.29 10.43
C ASP A 219 -13.59 -8.45 9.51
N ILE A 220 -13.74 -8.00 8.28
CA ILE A 220 -12.73 -8.12 7.23
C ILE A 220 -12.42 -6.72 6.71
N THR A 221 -11.20 -6.28 6.93
CA THR A 221 -10.67 -5.07 6.31
C THR A 221 -9.79 -5.47 5.14
N ILE A 222 -10.01 -4.89 3.96
CA ILE A 222 -9.05 -4.96 2.85
C ILE A 222 -8.54 -3.56 2.56
N SER A 223 -7.24 -3.45 2.30
CA SER A 223 -6.65 -2.29 1.64
C SER A 223 -5.93 -2.67 0.35
N VAL A 224 -6.14 -1.91 -0.71
CA VAL A 224 -5.46 -2.05 -2.01
C VAL A 224 -4.77 -0.74 -2.33
N LYS A 225 -3.45 -0.78 -2.51
CA LYS A 225 -2.62 0.38 -2.81
C LYS A 225 -2.41 0.52 -4.32
N THR A 226 -2.86 1.63 -4.86
CA THR A 226 -2.51 2.13 -6.20
C THR A 226 -1.44 3.21 -6.10
N THR A 227 -0.87 3.65 -7.21
CA THR A 227 0.12 4.74 -7.25
C THR A 227 -0.40 6.02 -6.60
N LYS A 228 -1.68 6.33 -6.81
CA LYS A 228 -2.28 7.60 -6.38
C LYS A 228 -3.02 7.52 -5.05
N LYS A 229 -3.56 6.36 -4.72
CA LYS A 229 -4.46 6.21 -3.57
C LYS A 229 -4.41 4.80 -2.98
N THR A 230 -4.54 4.73 -1.66
CA THR A 230 -4.88 3.47 -0.99
C THR A 230 -6.38 3.41 -0.78
N PHE A 231 -7.02 2.42 -1.37
CA PHE A 231 -8.44 2.12 -1.12
C PHE A 231 -8.52 1.21 0.09
N ARG A 232 -9.52 1.43 0.95
CA ARG A 232 -9.75 0.60 2.13
C ARG A 232 -11.24 0.39 2.30
N MET A 233 -11.63 -0.86 2.51
CA MET A 233 -13.00 -1.28 2.73
C MET A 233 -13.07 -2.17 3.97
N LEU A 234 -14.14 -2.00 4.76
CA LEU A 234 -14.45 -2.81 5.92
C LEU A 234 -15.78 -3.53 5.66
N LYS A 235 -15.77 -4.86 5.74
CA LYS A 235 -16.96 -5.70 5.76
C LYS A 235 -17.14 -6.24 7.17
N THR A 236 -18.16 -5.79 7.88
CA THR A 236 -18.45 -6.24 9.24
C THR A 236 -19.36 -7.45 9.27
N GLY A 237 -19.28 -8.23 10.34
CA GLY A 237 -20.27 -9.25 10.68
C GLY A 237 -20.26 -10.48 9.75
N VAL A 238 -19.11 -10.86 9.19
CA VAL A 238 -18.99 -12.10 8.40
C VAL A 238 -19.17 -13.28 9.35
N PRO A 239 -20.21 -14.12 9.17
CA PRO A 239 -20.50 -15.21 10.09
C PRO A 239 -19.38 -16.24 10.06
N VAL A 240 -19.05 -16.85 11.20
CA VAL A 240 -18.09 -17.96 11.26
C VAL A 240 -18.71 -19.22 11.83
N ASN A 241 -18.25 -20.35 11.31
CA ASN A 241 -18.51 -21.65 11.90
C ASN A 241 -17.60 -21.86 13.11
N SER A 242 -18.14 -21.74 14.31
CA SER A 242 -17.37 -21.85 15.55
C SER A 242 -16.71 -23.22 15.73
N ALA A 243 -17.29 -24.28 15.17
CA ALA A 243 -16.71 -25.63 15.21
C ALA A 243 -15.48 -25.79 14.30
N ALA A 244 -15.31 -24.91 13.30
CA ALA A 244 -14.15 -24.88 12.42
C ALA A 244 -13.04 -23.94 12.91
N LEU A 245 -13.25 -23.20 14.00
CA LEU A 245 -12.25 -22.33 14.59
C LEU A 245 -11.13 -23.14 15.25
N LYS A 246 -9.95 -22.52 15.38
CA LYS A 246 -8.83 -23.12 16.12
C LYS A 246 -9.24 -23.29 17.58
N ALA A 247 -9.37 -24.54 18.01
CA ALA A 247 -9.59 -24.86 19.41
C ALA A 247 -8.49 -24.21 20.25
N THR A 248 -8.89 -23.56 21.33
CA THR A 248 -7.94 -23.20 22.38
C THR A 248 -7.42 -24.52 22.95
N PRO A 249 -6.10 -24.69 23.13
CA PRO A 249 -5.61 -25.79 23.95
C PRO A 249 -6.42 -25.78 25.24
N PRO A 250 -6.85 -26.93 25.78
CA PRO A 250 -7.37 -26.94 27.13
C PRO A 250 -6.33 -26.18 27.97
N ALA A 251 -6.77 -25.16 28.71
CA ALA A 251 -5.99 -24.71 29.84
C ALA A 251 -5.59 -26.00 30.55
N ASN A 252 -4.30 -26.17 30.87
CA ASN A 252 -3.90 -27.29 31.71
C ASN A 252 -4.82 -27.24 32.93
N ALA A 253 -5.87 -28.06 32.89
CA ALA A 253 -6.59 -28.47 34.06
C ALA A 253 -5.48 -29.16 34.82
N ASP A 254 -5.03 -28.54 35.90
CA ASP A 254 -4.27 -29.22 36.92
C ASP A 254 -4.88 -30.60 37.05
N SER A 255 -4.15 -31.60 36.57
CA SER A 255 -4.41 -32.98 36.93
C SER A 255 -3.93 -33.15 38.36
N ALA A 256 -4.56 -32.42 39.27
CA ALA A 256 -4.64 -32.78 40.66
C ALA A 256 -5.89 -33.65 40.80
N THR A 257 -5.76 -34.91 40.40
CA THR A 257 -6.58 -35.98 40.98
C THR A 257 -6.37 -35.95 42.49
N VAL A 258 -7.22 -35.22 43.21
CA VAL A 258 -7.37 -35.40 44.65
C VAL A 258 -8.28 -36.61 44.83
N LYS A 259 -7.64 -37.76 45.05
CA LYS A 259 -8.24 -38.85 45.81
C LYS A 259 -8.67 -38.28 47.15
N LYS A 260 -9.96 -38.43 47.43
CA LYS A 260 -10.57 -38.24 48.73
C LYS A 260 -9.97 -39.30 49.67
N ASP A 261 -9.20 -38.87 50.65
CA ASP A 261 -9.01 -39.65 51.87
C ASP A 261 -8.90 -38.72 53.07
N GLU A 262 -9.68 -39.08 54.08
CA GLU A 262 -9.88 -38.41 55.35
C GLU A 262 -8.64 -38.57 56.24
N ARG A 263 -8.29 -37.52 57.01
CA ARG A 263 -8.13 -37.55 58.49
C ARG A 263 -7.31 -36.36 59.03
N LEU A 264 -8.00 -35.61 59.90
CA LEU A 264 -7.62 -35.04 61.20
C LEU A 264 -6.38 -34.13 61.41
N ALA A 265 -6.71 -33.05 62.13
CA ALA A 265 -5.96 -32.31 63.17
C ALA A 265 -4.89 -31.31 62.68
N GLU A 266 -4.66 -30.12 63.24
CA GLU A 266 -5.27 -29.25 64.27
C GLU A 266 -4.39 -27.97 64.27
N GLN A 267 -5.01 -26.78 64.47
CA GLN A 267 -4.50 -25.46 65.00
C GLN A 267 -3.03 -25.03 64.73
N VAL A 268 -2.68 -23.77 64.39
CA VAL A 268 -2.68 -22.57 65.26
C VAL A 268 -2.41 -21.29 64.43
N GLU A 269 -3.18 -20.24 64.76
CA GLU A 269 -2.97 -18.78 64.82
C GLU A 269 -1.74 -18.04 64.22
N GLU A 270 -2.07 -16.95 63.49
CA GLU A 270 -1.62 -15.54 63.63
C GLU A 270 -0.13 -15.13 63.45
N ASN A 271 0.16 -14.38 62.36
CA ASN A 271 0.58 -12.97 62.46
C ASN A 271 0.82 -12.32 61.09
N ARG A 272 0.37 -11.07 60.96
CA ARG A 272 0.76 -10.12 59.90
C ARG A 272 1.72 -9.10 60.54
N PRO A 273 2.73 -8.62 59.82
CA PRO A 273 2.73 -7.18 59.51
C PRO A 273 3.17 -6.87 58.07
N ALA A 274 2.77 -5.69 57.63
CA ALA A 274 3.14 -5.07 56.36
C ALA A 274 4.51 -4.37 56.45
N ASN A 275 5.32 -4.42 55.39
CA ASN A 275 5.68 -3.23 54.60
C ASN A 275 6.69 -3.56 53.47
N ASP A 276 6.35 -2.99 52.31
CA ASP A 276 7.17 -2.29 51.31
C ASP A 276 8.40 -2.91 50.62
N ALA A 277 8.30 -2.80 49.28
CA ALA A 277 9.32 -2.40 48.31
C ALA A 277 10.09 -3.48 47.52
N GLU A 278 9.93 -3.33 46.20
CA GLU A 278 10.88 -3.58 45.10
C GLU A 278 10.98 -4.97 44.42
N GLU A 279 10.38 -4.98 43.22
CA GLU A 279 11.00 -5.37 41.94
C GLU A 279 11.30 -6.86 41.67
N SER A 280 10.51 -7.48 40.76
CA SER A 280 10.98 -7.75 39.39
C SER A 280 10.01 -8.61 38.55
N LEU A 281 9.64 -8.03 37.40
CA LEU A 281 9.68 -8.61 36.04
C LEU A 281 9.07 -10.00 35.78
N ARG A 282 8.02 -10.02 34.95
CA ARG A 282 8.02 -10.53 33.55
C ARG A 282 6.59 -10.74 33.05
N GLN A 283 6.19 -10.04 31.99
CA GLN A 283 5.30 -10.58 30.95
C GLN A 283 5.30 -9.68 29.70
N GLN A 284 5.84 -10.24 28.61
CA GLN A 284 5.74 -9.75 27.24
C GLN A 284 4.36 -10.11 26.67
N GLY A 285 3.71 -9.16 26.01
CA GLY A 285 2.48 -9.38 25.25
C GLY A 285 1.89 -8.06 24.77
N ASN A 286 2.38 -7.53 23.65
CA ASN A 286 1.88 -6.31 23.02
C ASN A 286 0.41 -6.47 22.59
N THR A 287 -0.51 -6.00 23.43
CA THR A 287 -1.85 -5.59 23.04
C THR A 287 -1.91 -4.07 23.12
N ASN A 288 -1.93 -3.38 21.99
CA ASN A 288 -2.30 -1.96 22.00
C ASN A 288 -3.84 -1.89 21.85
N PRO A 289 -4.59 -1.45 22.86
CA PRO A 289 -6.05 -1.35 22.81
C PRO A 289 -6.49 -0.27 21.83
N ALA A 290 -7.73 -0.36 21.30
CA ALA A 290 -8.40 0.75 20.63
C ALA A 290 -8.43 1.93 21.61
N GLY A 291 -7.52 2.88 21.38
CA GLY A 291 -6.71 3.39 22.48
C GLY A 291 -7.09 4.79 22.92
N ASP A 292 -7.28 4.96 24.22
CA ASP A 292 -7.16 6.23 24.93
C ASP A 292 -6.07 7.15 24.29
N PRO A 293 -6.30 8.45 24.06
CA PRO A 293 -5.25 9.37 23.59
C PRO A 293 -3.93 9.24 24.37
N ARG A 294 -4.01 8.94 25.67
CA ARG A 294 -2.84 8.66 26.50
C ARG A 294 -2.04 7.45 26.01
N SER A 295 -2.70 6.35 25.69
CA SER A 295 -2.03 5.12 25.24
C SER A 295 -1.33 5.31 23.88
N THR A 296 -1.83 6.22 23.05
CA THR A 296 -1.19 6.61 21.79
C THR A 296 0.13 7.36 22.05
N VAL A 297 0.16 8.26 23.04
CA VAL A 297 1.40 8.95 23.48
C VAL A 297 2.38 7.96 24.12
N GLU A 298 1.89 7.05 24.97
CA GLU A 298 2.70 5.98 25.57
C GLU A 298 3.34 5.11 24.48
N ALA A 299 2.56 4.66 23.49
CA ALA A 299 3.05 3.87 22.38
C ALA A 299 4.04 4.64 21.50
N PHE A 300 3.82 5.94 21.27
CA PHE A 300 4.76 6.79 20.54
C PHE A 300 6.11 6.89 21.26
N LEU A 301 6.12 7.25 22.55
CA LEU A 301 7.33 7.39 23.34
C LEU A 301 8.06 6.06 23.53
N LYS A 302 7.32 4.95 23.71
CA LYS A 302 7.89 3.61 23.76
C LYS A 302 8.58 3.25 22.45
N ASN A 303 7.95 3.52 21.30
CA ASN A 303 8.57 3.25 20.01
C ASN A 303 9.81 4.12 19.77
N LEU A 304 9.84 5.37 20.23
CA LEU A 304 11.06 6.19 20.21
C LEU A 304 12.16 5.61 21.10
N ASN A 305 11.82 5.15 22.30
CA ASN A 305 12.77 4.48 23.19
C ASN A 305 13.37 3.22 22.57
N ASP A 306 12.55 2.43 21.90
CA ASP A 306 12.96 1.19 21.23
C ASP A 306 13.64 1.44 19.87
N GLN A 307 13.87 2.71 19.51
CA GLN A 307 14.39 3.16 18.21
C GLN A 307 13.55 2.66 17.01
N ASN A 308 12.29 2.29 17.26
CA ASN A 308 11.31 1.93 16.25
C ASN A 308 10.65 3.18 15.66
N PHE A 309 11.44 3.97 14.92
CA PHE A 309 10.96 5.25 14.36
C PHE A 309 9.78 5.07 13.41
N ARG A 310 9.70 3.93 12.70
CA ARG A 310 8.56 3.64 11.82
C ARG A 310 7.29 3.35 12.61
N GLY A 311 7.38 2.67 13.75
CA GLY A 311 6.26 2.49 14.68
C GLY A 311 5.83 3.81 15.34
N ALA A 312 6.79 4.65 15.73
CA ALA A 312 6.52 5.97 16.28
C ALA A 312 5.82 6.88 15.24
N TYR A 313 6.35 6.98 14.02
CA TYR A 313 5.73 7.71 12.92
C TYR A 313 4.34 7.17 12.61
N GLY A 314 4.15 5.85 12.68
CA GLY A 314 2.84 5.21 12.52
C GLY A 314 1.80 5.60 13.57
N ASN A 315 2.18 6.09 14.75
CA ASN A 315 1.25 6.63 15.76
C ASN A 315 0.91 8.12 15.55
N ALA A 316 1.47 8.73 14.51
CA ALA A 316 1.35 10.14 14.21
C ALA A 316 0.67 10.38 12.86
N ASP A 317 0.07 11.56 12.76
CA ASP A 317 -0.43 12.17 11.53
C ASP A 317 -0.28 13.69 11.70
N ASN A 318 0.98 14.09 11.90
CA ASN A 318 1.44 15.44 12.20
C ASN A 318 2.03 16.07 10.93
N PRO A 319 1.41 17.12 10.38
CA PRO A 319 1.90 17.78 9.16
C PRO A 319 3.33 18.33 9.26
N ALA A 320 3.77 18.74 10.45
CA ALA A 320 5.12 19.28 10.66
C ALA A 320 6.23 18.23 10.48
N TRP A 321 5.89 16.94 10.54
CA TRP A 321 6.83 15.86 10.33
C TRP A 321 6.88 15.37 8.88
N SER A 322 5.97 15.85 8.01
CA SER A 322 5.93 15.61 6.56
C SER A 322 6.05 14.13 6.15
N SER A 323 7.27 13.62 5.97
CA SER A 323 7.54 12.24 5.57
C SER A 323 8.25 11.45 6.68
N TYR A 324 8.28 10.12 6.54
CA TYR A 324 9.04 9.26 7.43
C TYR A 324 10.53 9.64 7.46
N GLU A 325 11.10 10.00 6.31
CA GLU A 325 12.50 10.37 6.16
C GLU A 325 12.83 11.66 6.93
N ALA A 326 11.93 12.65 6.91
CA ALA A 326 12.07 13.86 7.71
C ALA A 326 11.90 13.58 9.20
N PHE A 327 10.91 12.76 9.57
CA PHE A 327 10.67 12.34 10.96
C PHE A 327 11.85 11.56 11.55
N ALA A 328 12.41 10.61 10.80
CA ALA A 328 13.52 9.75 11.22
C ALA A 328 14.90 10.36 10.94
N ASN A 329 14.97 11.62 10.48
CA ASN A 329 16.23 12.29 10.24
C ASN A 329 16.98 12.50 11.57
N PRO A 330 18.27 12.14 11.69
CA PRO A 330 19.02 12.33 12.93
C PRO A 330 19.34 13.77 13.31
N ALA A 331 19.37 14.69 12.34
CA ALA A 331 19.73 16.09 12.53
C ALA A 331 18.52 17.01 12.69
N SER A 332 17.40 16.70 12.03
CA SER A 332 16.20 17.55 12.01
C SER A 332 14.94 16.89 12.60
N GLY A 333 15.01 15.61 12.97
CA GLY A 333 13.89 14.84 13.49
C GLY A 333 14.27 13.98 14.70
N PHE A 334 13.58 12.85 14.88
CA PHE A 334 13.77 11.94 16.02
C PHE A 334 14.87 10.88 15.79
N GLY A 335 15.49 10.83 14.61
CA GLY A 335 16.47 9.78 14.28
C GLY A 335 17.76 9.79 15.14
N GLY A 336 17.99 10.89 15.86
CA GLY A 336 19.11 11.07 16.78
C GLY A 336 18.83 10.51 18.18
N VAL A 337 17.57 10.18 18.49
CA VAL A 337 17.18 9.66 19.81
C VAL A 337 17.71 8.24 20.00
N LYS A 338 18.41 8.03 21.11
CA LYS A 338 18.93 6.73 21.55
C LYS A 338 17.99 6.04 22.53
N ASN A 339 17.48 6.76 23.51
CA ASN A 339 16.49 6.27 24.47
C ASN A 339 15.60 7.41 24.99
N ILE A 340 14.50 7.04 25.63
CA ILE A 340 13.58 7.97 26.31
C ILE A 340 13.34 7.48 27.74
N SER A 341 13.53 8.35 28.73
CA SER A 341 13.14 8.10 30.12
C SER A 341 11.87 8.87 30.45
N ILE A 342 10.72 8.19 30.48
CA ILE A 342 9.42 8.81 30.77
C ILE A 342 9.34 9.17 32.26
N LYS A 343 9.11 10.46 32.58
CA LYS A 343 8.88 10.91 33.96
C LYS A 343 7.39 10.95 34.30
N SER A 344 6.58 11.46 33.38
CA SER A 344 5.12 11.48 33.55
C SER A 344 4.39 11.62 32.22
N ILE A 345 3.18 11.07 32.17
CA ILE A 345 2.20 11.31 31.12
C ILE A 345 0.91 11.71 31.85
N GLY A 346 0.36 12.86 31.47
CA GLY A 346 -0.82 13.45 32.05
C GLY A 346 -2.10 12.72 31.64
N LYS A 347 -3.20 13.07 32.30
CA LYS A 347 -4.53 12.64 31.84
C LYS A 347 -4.87 13.36 30.54
N PRO A 348 -5.53 12.69 29.58
CA PRO A 348 -5.96 13.33 28.35
C PRO A 348 -7.08 14.33 28.63
N THR A 349 -7.02 15.50 27.99
CA THR A 349 -8.15 16.41 27.87
C THR A 349 -8.79 16.19 26.51
N VAL A 350 -9.97 15.58 26.46
CA VAL A 350 -10.66 15.21 25.22
C VAL A 350 -11.79 16.19 24.92
N SER A 351 -11.88 16.66 23.67
CA SER A 351 -12.95 17.49 23.15
C SER A 351 -13.32 17.04 21.73
N GLY A 352 -14.44 16.32 21.62
CA GLY A 352 -14.87 15.72 20.35
C GLY A 352 -13.79 14.80 19.76
N ASN A 353 -13.36 15.12 18.53
CA ASN A 353 -12.32 14.37 17.81
C ASN A 353 -10.90 14.89 18.07
N ALA A 354 -10.70 15.76 19.05
CA ALA A 354 -9.39 16.27 19.43
C ALA A 354 -9.08 15.92 20.90
N ALA A 355 -7.81 15.71 21.21
CA ALA A 355 -7.35 15.53 22.57
C ALA A 355 -5.98 16.16 22.78
N THR A 356 -5.70 16.54 24.03
CA THR A 356 -4.39 17.04 24.45
C THR A 356 -3.85 16.17 25.57
N VAL A 357 -2.59 15.76 25.48
CA VAL A 357 -1.88 15.01 26.52
C VAL A 357 -0.56 15.70 26.79
N ASN A 358 -0.33 16.09 28.05
CA ASN A 358 0.96 16.63 28.48
C ASN A 358 1.87 15.47 28.92
N ALA A 359 3.15 15.51 28.58
CA ALA A 359 4.13 14.55 29.08
C ALA A 359 5.43 15.25 29.46
N SER A 360 6.16 14.64 30.39
CA SER A 360 7.54 15.01 30.69
C SER A 360 8.42 13.77 30.63
N TYR A 361 9.54 13.88 29.93
CA TYR A 361 10.50 12.80 29.73
C TYR A 361 11.88 13.37 29.44
N GLU A 362 12.90 12.55 29.55
CA GLU A 362 14.26 12.87 29.12
C GLU A 362 14.56 12.11 27.83
N ALA A 363 15.17 12.80 26.86
CA ALA A 363 15.65 12.18 25.64
C ALA A 363 17.18 12.18 25.64
N THR A 364 17.77 10.99 25.51
CA THR A 364 19.22 10.85 25.34
C THR A 364 19.54 10.66 23.87
N ASP A 365 20.46 11.44 23.33
CA ASP A 365 20.94 11.31 21.96
C ASP A 365 21.98 10.18 21.81
N LYS A 366 22.46 9.96 20.59
CA LYS A 366 23.48 8.94 20.30
C LYS A 366 24.87 9.27 20.87
N GLU A 367 25.14 10.53 21.16
CA GLU A 367 26.39 11.01 21.76
C GLU A 367 26.38 10.88 23.29
N GLY A 368 25.20 10.62 23.87
CA GLY A 368 25.00 10.42 25.30
C GLY A 368 24.50 11.67 26.04
N ASN A 369 24.21 12.76 25.33
CA ASN A 369 23.65 13.97 25.94
C ASN A 369 22.16 13.75 26.25
N THR A 370 21.73 14.15 27.44
CA THR A 370 20.35 14.00 27.89
C THR A 370 19.67 15.36 28.00
N THR A 371 18.53 15.50 27.33
CA THR A 371 17.72 16.73 27.34
C THR A 371 16.36 16.48 28.01
N PRO A 372 16.01 17.19 29.09
CA PRO A 372 14.68 17.11 29.67
C PRO A 372 13.67 17.84 28.77
N LEU A 373 12.55 17.18 28.51
CA LEU A 373 11.48 17.69 27.65
C LEU A 373 10.17 17.72 28.43
N LYS A 374 9.46 18.84 28.30
CA LYS A 374 8.05 18.99 28.67
C LYS A 374 7.29 19.24 27.39
N VAL A 375 6.37 18.35 27.05
CA VAL A 375 5.73 18.34 25.74
C VAL A 375 4.23 18.32 25.89
N THR A 376 3.57 19.12 25.06
CA THR A 376 2.14 19.04 24.79
C THR A 376 1.92 18.29 23.49
N PHE A 377 1.29 17.11 23.55
CA PHE A 377 0.84 16.36 22.38
C PHE A 377 -0.59 16.74 22.06
N GLY A 378 -0.84 17.22 20.85
CA GLY A 378 -2.18 17.30 20.29
C GLY A 378 -2.47 16.03 19.50
N LEU A 379 -3.64 15.46 19.70
CA LEU A 379 -4.09 14.26 19.02
C LEU A 379 -5.41 14.52 18.31
N LYS A 380 -5.59 13.86 17.17
CA LYS A 380 -6.85 13.82 16.43
C LYS A 380 -7.35 12.38 16.34
N ASN A 381 -8.65 12.20 16.53
CA ASN A 381 -9.32 10.93 16.30
C ASN A 381 -9.74 10.87 14.83
N VAL A 382 -9.18 9.91 14.10
CA VAL A 382 -9.56 9.62 12.72
C VAL A 382 -10.11 8.20 12.69
N ASN A 383 -11.41 8.07 12.47
CA ASN A 383 -12.10 6.78 12.34
C ASN A 383 -11.84 5.84 13.54
N GLY A 384 -11.97 6.36 14.77
CA GLY A 384 -11.80 5.60 16.00
C GLY A 384 -10.34 5.41 16.45
N ASN A 385 -9.36 5.92 15.69
CA ASN A 385 -7.95 5.83 16.01
C ASN A 385 -7.38 7.21 16.35
N TRP A 386 -6.81 7.35 17.54
CA TRP A 386 -6.07 8.55 17.91
C TRP A 386 -4.69 8.56 17.25
N LYS A 387 -4.33 9.71 16.67
CA LYS A 387 -3.01 9.98 16.08
C LYS A 387 -2.47 11.28 16.63
N ILE A 388 -1.16 11.32 16.89
CA ILE A 388 -0.48 12.57 17.25
C ILE A 388 -0.51 13.50 16.04
N SER A 389 -1.23 14.61 16.15
CA SER A 389 -1.38 15.63 15.10
C SER A 389 -0.51 16.86 15.34
N SER A 390 -0.07 17.08 16.58
CA SER A 390 0.87 18.16 16.89
C SER A 390 1.76 17.79 18.08
N TYR A 391 2.93 18.41 18.13
CA TYR A 391 3.95 18.20 19.14
C TYR A 391 4.57 19.56 19.45
N LYS A 392 4.46 20.00 20.70
CA LYS A 392 5.00 21.28 21.15
C LYS A 392 5.84 21.08 22.41
N ILE A 393 7.11 21.45 22.36
CA ILE A 393 7.97 21.55 23.54
C ILE A 393 7.60 22.86 24.26
N ASN A 394 7.40 22.80 25.58
CA ASN A 394 6.94 23.90 26.43
C ASN A 394 8.09 24.62 27.13
#